data_AF-A0A3L7PZF6-F1
#
_entry.id   AF-A0A3L7PZF6-F1
#
_cell.length_a   1.000
_cell.length_b   1.000
_cell.length_c   1.000
_cell.angle_alpha   90.00
_cell.angle_beta   90.00
_cell.angle_gamma   90.00
#
_symmetry.space_group_name_H-M   'P 1'
#
loop_
_entity.id
_entity.type
_entity.pdbx_description
1 polymer ?
#
loop_
_entity_poly.entity_id
_entity_poly.type
_entity_poly.pdbx_seq_one_letter_code
_entity_poly.pdbx_strand_id
1 'polypeptide(L)'
;NQVPDSCDIASGFSADCNSNSVPDSCDLANGAPDCNGNQVPDSCDIASGTSQDCNANQVPDSCDLADGTSKDCNGNSIPDSCDIASGLSSDPEGDGIPNSCEPDPGVTMSGPGNAAPGQCSAIGDEVTFDVSVLNPPIVTVAGQFNVVYDRAVLEYVGISGGDAPITDILVSSHDASNGSIFWISTIPNGGSGTLADLRVASLRFRVIADDCDGGVHASLDEGFAPVLIANDGGVTADLPLTQPASFVIDTTGPVLSGVPADLSVPADAGSGCFAARELTPPTVIDNCGDADLVITRSDGQPLGAPWACGTTTVTWSATDGCGRTAQAMTMVTVEPYHLLDLRLAYAGSGYASSMGRCIDIDLGDVEAAVAMTFAAGVGMETIQVPVGSYGCATADDDLHSLVSTGSVVIEGTRYVLALAGTSALVNGDVTDDNLINVADWGVIVTRIGSMQPADVDCSTAGFHVDFNGDGAVTQADGDFIVSSLLRTGASGCGALTGGTADEGAMTVDQLAAIAGPDAILADLNGDGMVDLDDVSLWAAARERRGEE
;
A
#
# COMPACT_ATOMS: atom_id res chain seq x y z
N ASN A 1 -69.36 25.57 -28.93
CA ASN A 1 -69.18 25.83 -30.39
C ASN A 1 -70.37 25.36 -31.25
N GLN A 2 -71.58 25.21 -30.69
CA GLN A 2 -72.75 24.60 -31.35
C GLN A 2 -72.57 23.12 -31.77
N VAL A 3 -71.52 22.44 -31.32
CA VAL A 3 -71.36 20.99 -31.35
C VAL A 3 -71.86 20.42 -30.02
N PRO A 4 -72.58 19.28 -29.99
CA PRO A 4 -72.94 18.63 -28.75
C PRO A 4 -71.70 18.24 -27.93
N ASP A 5 -71.71 18.54 -26.64
CA ASP A 5 -70.62 18.34 -25.69
C ASP A 5 -69.95 16.97 -25.80
N SER A 6 -70.75 15.89 -25.85
CA SER A 6 -70.26 14.51 -26.00
C SER A 6 -69.44 14.27 -27.27
N CYS A 7 -69.75 14.98 -28.37
CA CYS A 7 -69.01 14.89 -29.63
C CYS A 7 -67.73 15.74 -29.60
N ASP A 8 -67.77 16.87 -28.90
CA ASP A 8 -66.64 17.79 -28.77
C ASP A 8 -65.52 17.16 -27.91
N ILE A 9 -65.90 16.55 -26.79
CA ILE A 9 -65.01 15.79 -25.89
C ILE A 9 -64.44 14.55 -26.59
N ALA A 10 -65.30 13.74 -27.24
CA ALA A 10 -64.86 12.51 -27.92
C ALA A 10 -63.89 12.76 -29.10
N SER A 11 -63.90 13.96 -29.66
CA SER A 11 -62.97 14.38 -30.72
C SER A 11 -61.64 14.93 -30.18
N GLY A 12 -61.51 15.11 -28.86
CA GLY A 12 -60.36 15.72 -28.21
C GLY A 12 -60.26 17.24 -28.38
N PHE A 13 -61.32 17.90 -28.86
CA PHE A 13 -61.35 19.35 -29.08
C PHE A 13 -61.61 20.13 -27.79
N SER A 14 -62.38 19.54 -26.86
CA SER A 14 -62.65 20.11 -25.53
C SER A 14 -62.20 19.14 -24.44
N ALA A 15 -61.55 19.65 -23.40
CA ALA A 15 -61.15 18.87 -22.23
C ALA A 15 -62.36 18.62 -21.31
N ASP A 16 -62.42 17.43 -20.73
CA ASP A 16 -63.37 16.99 -19.70
C ASP A 16 -62.57 16.11 -18.73
N CYS A 17 -61.96 16.76 -17.74
CA CYS A 17 -61.01 16.11 -16.86
C CYS A 17 -61.69 15.13 -15.88
N ASN A 18 -62.93 15.44 -15.48
CA ASN A 18 -63.67 14.73 -14.43
C ASN A 18 -64.59 13.65 -15.03
N SER A 19 -64.62 13.56 -16.36
CA SER A 19 -65.37 12.60 -17.16
C SER A 19 -66.88 12.65 -16.92
N ASN A 20 -67.42 13.82 -16.55
CA ASN A 20 -68.85 14.02 -16.31
C ASN A 20 -69.64 14.26 -17.61
N SER A 21 -68.98 14.24 -18.78
CA SER A 21 -69.52 14.52 -20.11
C SER A 21 -69.91 15.99 -20.35
N VAL A 22 -69.42 16.90 -19.51
CA VAL A 22 -69.51 18.35 -19.64
C VAL A 22 -68.08 18.89 -19.85
N PRO A 23 -67.82 19.73 -20.87
CA PRO A 23 -66.50 20.31 -21.05
C PRO A 23 -66.08 21.16 -19.86
N ASP A 24 -64.80 21.16 -19.51
CA ASP A 24 -64.24 21.95 -18.38
C ASP A 24 -64.64 23.44 -18.47
N SER A 25 -64.63 24.01 -19.68
CA SER A 25 -65.07 25.39 -19.94
C SER A 25 -66.56 25.66 -19.62
N CYS A 26 -67.41 24.64 -19.75
CA CYS A 26 -68.82 24.70 -19.37
C CYS A 26 -69.01 24.47 -17.87
N ASP A 27 -68.18 23.64 -17.23
CA ASP A 27 -68.16 23.48 -15.78
C ASP A 27 -67.79 24.81 -15.09
N LEU A 28 -66.77 25.52 -15.58
CA LEU A 28 -66.42 26.88 -15.10
C LEU A 28 -67.55 27.89 -15.29
N ALA A 29 -68.21 27.87 -16.45
CA ALA A 29 -69.37 28.75 -16.71
C ALA A 29 -70.57 28.45 -15.80
N ASN A 30 -70.67 27.21 -15.29
CA ASN A 30 -71.66 26.77 -14.32
C ASN A 30 -71.21 26.94 -12.86
N GLY A 31 -70.06 27.59 -12.63
CA GLY A 31 -69.59 27.96 -11.29
C GLY A 31 -68.65 26.96 -10.64
N ALA A 32 -68.00 26.08 -11.42
CA ALA A 32 -66.87 25.31 -10.90
C ALA A 32 -65.75 26.28 -10.42
N PRO A 33 -65.14 26.03 -9.24
CA PRO A 33 -64.02 26.83 -8.75
C PRO A 33 -62.82 26.81 -9.70
N ASP A 34 -62.20 27.98 -9.92
CA ASP A 34 -60.92 28.19 -10.62
C ASP A 34 -60.23 29.36 -9.93
N CYS A 35 -59.55 29.05 -8.85
CA CYS A 35 -58.98 30.04 -7.96
C CYS A 35 -57.68 30.67 -8.51
N ASN A 36 -56.93 29.94 -9.33
CA ASN A 36 -55.68 30.41 -9.95
C ASN A 36 -55.92 31.16 -11.28
N GLY A 37 -57.13 31.11 -11.83
CA GLY A 37 -57.59 31.82 -13.02
C GLY A 37 -57.02 31.28 -14.33
N ASN A 38 -56.59 30.02 -14.37
CA ASN A 38 -55.95 29.40 -15.54
C ASN A 38 -56.96 28.81 -16.55
N GLN A 39 -58.27 28.92 -16.28
CA GLN A 39 -59.37 28.38 -17.09
C GLN A 39 -59.46 26.84 -17.09
N VAL A 40 -58.94 26.20 -16.05
CA VAL A 40 -59.11 24.79 -15.72
C VAL A 40 -59.74 24.72 -14.32
N PRO A 41 -60.84 23.95 -14.11
CA PRO A 41 -61.40 23.81 -12.77
C PRO A 41 -60.38 23.31 -11.75
N ASP A 42 -60.46 23.80 -10.51
CA ASP A 42 -59.60 23.42 -9.39
C ASP A 42 -59.50 21.90 -9.22
N SER A 43 -60.62 21.19 -9.31
CA SER A 43 -60.67 19.73 -9.25
C SER A 43 -59.87 19.04 -10.37
N CYS A 44 -59.78 19.67 -11.54
CA CYS A 44 -59.01 19.19 -12.68
C CYS A 44 -57.51 19.44 -12.51
N ASP A 45 -57.16 20.59 -11.95
CA ASP A 45 -55.78 20.91 -11.64
C ASP A 45 -55.19 19.95 -10.60
N ILE A 46 -55.98 19.61 -9.58
CA ILE A 46 -55.60 18.61 -8.57
C ILE A 46 -55.51 17.20 -9.21
N ALA A 47 -56.53 16.79 -9.97
CA ALA A 47 -56.57 15.46 -10.59
C ALA A 47 -55.44 15.23 -11.62
N SER A 48 -54.99 16.29 -12.29
CA SER A 48 -53.88 16.25 -13.24
C SER A 48 -52.50 16.48 -12.60
N GLY A 49 -52.46 16.82 -11.31
CA GLY A 49 -51.24 17.09 -10.54
C GLY A 49 -50.56 18.42 -10.87
N THR A 50 -51.25 19.33 -11.58
CA THR A 50 -50.76 20.71 -11.83
C THR A 50 -50.89 21.60 -10.61
N SER A 51 -51.80 21.27 -9.68
CA SER A 51 -51.92 21.89 -8.35
C SER A 51 -51.90 20.82 -7.25
N GLN A 52 -51.33 21.15 -6.10
CA GLN A 52 -51.33 20.27 -4.92
C GLN A 52 -52.57 20.56 -4.06
N ASP A 53 -53.13 19.51 -3.46
CA ASP A 53 -54.22 19.55 -2.48
C ASP A 53 -53.89 18.50 -1.41
N CYS A 54 -53.16 18.92 -0.40
CA CYS A 54 -52.62 18.00 0.60
C CYS A 54 -53.67 17.56 1.62
N ASN A 55 -54.68 18.41 1.89
CA ASN A 55 -55.73 18.16 2.87
C ASN A 55 -56.95 17.45 2.25
N ALA A 56 -56.93 17.23 0.93
CA ALA A 56 -57.92 16.56 0.11
C ALA A 56 -59.32 17.20 0.16
N ASN A 57 -59.38 18.53 0.32
CA ASN A 57 -60.63 19.28 0.37
C ASN A 57 -61.16 19.71 -1.01
N GLN A 58 -60.46 19.35 -2.10
CA GLN A 58 -60.74 19.70 -3.50
C GLN A 58 -60.48 21.18 -3.85
N VAL A 59 -59.77 21.90 -3.00
CA VAL A 59 -59.27 23.26 -3.23
C VAL A 59 -57.74 23.20 -3.27
N PRO A 60 -57.09 23.76 -4.29
CA PRO A 60 -55.63 23.82 -4.35
C PRO A 60 -55.03 24.49 -3.11
N ASP A 61 -53.91 23.96 -2.62
CA ASP A 61 -53.17 24.45 -1.46
C ASP A 61 -52.88 25.97 -1.58
N SER A 62 -52.50 26.44 -2.77
CA SER A 62 -52.24 27.86 -3.04
C SER A 62 -53.46 28.75 -2.81
N CYS A 63 -54.65 28.20 -3.01
CA CYS A 63 -55.91 28.92 -2.87
C CYS A 63 -56.43 28.86 -1.44
N ASP A 64 -56.21 27.74 -0.76
CA ASP A 64 -56.40 27.64 0.68
C ASP A 64 -55.54 28.66 1.45
N LEU A 65 -54.31 28.91 0.99
CA LEU A 65 -53.44 29.96 1.55
C LEU A 65 -53.92 31.38 1.22
N ALA A 66 -54.37 31.61 -0.01
CA ALA A 66 -54.85 32.93 -0.44
C ALA A 66 -56.15 33.35 0.27
N ASP A 67 -57.05 32.40 0.53
CA ASP A 67 -58.32 32.61 1.24
C ASP A 67 -58.18 32.56 2.77
N GLY A 68 -57.00 32.18 3.27
CA GLY A 68 -56.69 32.08 4.69
C GLY A 68 -57.38 30.92 5.41
N THR A 69 -57.87 29.93 4.67
CA THR A 69 -58.39 28.66 5.20
C THR A 69 -57.27 27.73 5.67
N SER A 70 -56.06 27.93 5.14
CA SER A 70 -54.81 27.31 5.59
C SER A 70 -53.79 28.35 6.05
N LYS A 71 -52.87 27.93 6.93
CA LYS A 71 -51.74 28.75 7.41
C LYS A 71 -50.45 28.34 6.71
N ASP A 72 -49.60 29.31 6.41
CA ASP A 72 -48.22 29.15 5.94
C ASP A 72 -47.36 30.16 6.69
N CYS A 73 -46.79 29.71 7.79
CA CYS A 73 -46.08 30.59 8.71
C CYS A 73 -44.59 30.75 8.36
N ASN A 74 -44.00 29.80 7.63
CA ASN A 74 -42.61 29.87 7.16
C ASN A 74 -42.49 30.57 5.79
N GLY A 75 -43.61 30.81 5.10
CA GLY A 75 -43.72 31.56 3.86
C GLY A 75 -43.28 30.79 2.61
N ASN A 76 -43.25 29.44 2.67
CA ASN A 76 -42.77 28.60 1.58
C ASN A 76 -43.86 28.28 0.52
N SER A 77 -45.08 28.82 0.69
CA SER A 77 -46.25 28.60 -0.17
C SER A 77 -46.82 27.18 -0.13
N ILE A 78 -46.50 26.42 0.93
CA ILE A 78 -47.08 25.12 1.26
C ILE A 78 -47.80 25.30 2.61
N PRO A 79 -49.05 24.84 2.76
CA PRO A 79 -49.71 24.89 4.06
C PRO A 79 -48.93 24.14 5.14
N ASP A 80 -48.91 24.70 6.35
CA ASP A 80 -48.24 24.17 7.53
C ASP A 80 -48.57 22.69 7.78
N SER A 81 -49.85 22.31 7.61
CA SER A 81 -50.31 20.91 7.73
C SER A 81 -49.68 19.98 6.70
N CYS A 82 -49.41 20.46 5.49
CA CYS A 82 -48.76 19.69 4.44
C CYS A 82 -47.25 19.56 4.71
N ASP A 83 -46.63 20.63 5.18
CA ASP A 83 -45.23 20.66 5.58
C ASP A 83 -44.94 19.64 6.69
N ILE A 84 -45.81 19.56 7.69
CA ILE A 84 -45.73 18.56 8.77
C ILE A 84 -45.97 17.15 8.20
N ALA A 85 -47.04 16.94 7.43
CA ALA A 85 -47.38 15.62 6.89
C ALA A 85 -46.31 15.06 5.92
N SER A 86 -45.57 15.94 5.24
CA SER A 86 -44.47 15.58 4.33
C SER A 86 -43.11 15.48 5.02
N GLY A 87 -43.02 15.81 6.31
CA GLY A 87 -41.77 15.82 7.09
C GLY A 87 -40.81 16.96 6.73
N LEU A 88 -41.31 17.99 6.02
CA LEU A 88 -40.56 19.21 5.69
C LEU A 88 -40.51 20.18 6.88
N SER A 89 -41.50 20.13 7.77
CA SER A 89 -41.52 20.83 9.05
C SER A 89 -41.70 19.86 10.22
N SER A 90 -41.13 20.20 11.36
CA SER A 90 -41.26 19.46 12.62
C SER A 90 -42.49 19.96 13.40
N ASP A 91 -43.23 19.04 14.02
CA ASP A 91 -44.30 19.26 15.03
C ASP A 91 -44.26 18.08 16.04
N PRO A 92 -43.29 18.07 16.97
CA PRO A 92 -43.13 17.03 18.00
C PRO A 92 -44.31 16.93 18.97
N GLU A 93 -45.01 18.03 19.21
CA GLU A 93 -46.13 18.17 20.15
C GLU A 93 -47.49 17.77 19.56
N GLY A 94 -47.60 17.73 18.23
CA GLY A 94 -48.75 17.26 17.47
C GLY A 94 -49.94 18.22 17.51
N ASP A 95 -49.70 19.52 17.65
CA ASP A 95 -50.75 20.53 17.76
C ASP A 95 -51.16 21.14 16.40
N GLY A 96 -50.45 20.77 15.34
CA GLY A 96 -50.70 21.19 13.97
C GLY A 96 -50.07 22.53 13.60
N ILE A 97 -49.15 23.06 14.41
CA ILE A 97 -48.36 24.27 14.13
C ILE A 97 -46.87 23.87 14.05
N PRO A 98 -46.14 24.21 12.97
CA PRO A 98 -44.71 23.94 12.88
C PRO A 98 -43.89 24.65 13.98
N ASN A 99 -42.87 23.98 14.57
CA ASN A 99 -42.05 24.64 15.60
C ASN A 99 -41.34 25.91 15.09
N SER A 100 -41.11 26.02 13.77
CA SER A 100 -40.54 27.23 13.16
C SER A 100 -41.41 28.48 13.37
N CYS A 101 -42.67 28.27 13.72
CA CYS A 101 -43.72 29.28 13.78
C CYS A 101 -44.24 29.47 15.19
N GLU A 102 -44.21 28.40 15.98
CA GLU A 102 -44.36 28.41 17.42
C GLU A 102 -43.19 27.63 18.02
N PRO A 103 -42.09 28.30 18.42
CA PRO A 103 -40.97 27.58 19.02
C PRO A 103 -41.45 26.98 20.35
N ASP A 104 -41.47 25.66 20.50
CA ASP A 104 -42.06 25.08 21.70
C ASP A 104 -41.25 25.29 22.98
N PRO A 105 -41.93 25.41 24.12
CA PRO A 105 -41.28 25.39 25.41
C PRO A 105 -40.58 24.04 25.60
N GLY A 106 -39.30 24.03 25.95
CA GLY A 106 -38.55 22.77 26.08
C GLY A 106 -37.30 22.88 26.94
N VAL A 107 -36.77 21.74 27.37
CA VAL A 107 -35.47 21.65 28.03
C VAL A 107 -34.52 20.90 27.11
N THR A 108 -33.43 21.56 26.72
CA THR A 108 -32.41 20.98 25.86
C THR A 108 -31.11 20.80 26.63
N MET A 109 -30.43 19.69 26.37
CA MET A 109 -29.06 19.46 26.82
C MET A 109 -28.16 19.40 25.59
N SER A 110 -27.13 20.21 25.59
CA SER A 110 -26.11 20.27 24.54
C SER A 110 -24.76 19.84 25.13
N GLY A 111 -23.94 19.17 24.33
CA GLY A 111 -22.72 18.52 24.79
C GLY A 111 -21.53 18.68 23.84
N PRO A 112 -20.42 18.01 24.13
CA PRO A 112 -19.16 18.13 23.37
C PRO A 112 -19.26 17.58 21.94
N GLY A 113 -20.29 16.79 21.60
CA GLY A 113 -20.51 16.18 20.28
C GLY A 113 -20.76 17.14 19.11
N ASN A 114 -20.66 18.45 19.33
CA ASN A 114 -20.64 19.48 18.28
C ASN A 114 -19.23 19.77 17.74
N ALA A 115 -18.24 18.92 18.06
CA ALA A 115 -16.89 19.03 17.54
C ALA A 115 -16.82 18.60 16.06
N ALA A 116 -15.92 19.22 15.29
CA ALA A 116 -15.73 18.90 13.88
C ALA A 116 -15.31 17.42 13.67
N PRO A 117 -15.53 16.83 12.48
CA PRO A 117 -15.03 15.49 12.17
C PRO A 117 -13.54 15.34 12.54
N GLY A 118 -13.17 14.25 13.23
CA GLY A 118 -11.80 14.00 13.68
C GLY A 118 -11.44 14.54 15.08
N GLN A 119 -12.41 14.91 15.92
CA GLN A 119 -12.19 15.37 17.29
C GLN A 119 -12.90 14.47 18.31
N CYS A 120 -12.33 13.30 18.60
CA CYS A 120 -12.78 12.47 19.71
C CYS A 120 -12.22 13.01 21.03
N SER A 121 -12.98 12.83 22.12
CA SER A 121 -12.45 13.12 23.46
C SER A 121 -11.47 12.03 23.89
N ALA A 122 -10.44 12.41 24.61
CA ALA A 122 -9.46 11.49 25.19
C ALA A 122 -9.70 11.29 26.68
N ILE A 123 -9.22 10.17 27.21
CA ILE A 123 -9.22 9.93 28.67
C ILE A 123 -8.49 11.06 29.38
N GLY A 124 -9.16 11.65 30.37
CA GLY A 124 -8.68 12.79 31.16
C GLY A 124 -9.23 14.14 30.73
N ASP A 125 -9.82 14.25 29.53
CA ASP A 125 -10.46 15.48 29.06
C ASP A 125 -11.63 15.86 29.96
N GLU A 126 -11.84 17.17 30.14
CA GLU A 126 -13.02 17.70 30.82
C GLU A 126 -14.05 18.14 29.77
N VAL A 127 -15.15 17.39 29.68
CA VAL A 127 -16.26 17.68 28.77
C VAL A 127 -17.38 18.40 29.53
N THR A 128 -18.08 19.28 28.83
CA THR A 128 -19.15 20.10 29.41
C THR A 128 -20.46 19.83 28.71
N PHE A 129 -21.53 19.71 29.49
CA PHE A 129 -22.90 19.65 29.01
C PHE A 129 -23.70 20.82 29.57
N ASP A 130 -24.27 21.60 28.66
CA ASP A 130 -25.07 22.76 28.98
C ASP A 130 -26.54 22.43 28.87
N VAL A 131 -27.30 22.71 29.93
CA VAL A 131 -28.76 22.54 29.96
C VAL A 131 -29.41 23.90 29.83
N SER A 132 -30.33 24.03 28.88
CA SER A 132 -31.02 25.26 28.55
C SER A 132 -32.53 25.06 28.51
N VAL A 133 -33.26 26.10 28.88
CA VAL A 133 -34.70 26.19 28.69
C VAL A 133 -34.95 27.06 27.47
N LEU A 134 -35.72 26.54 26.52
CA LEU A 134 -36.14 27.24 25.31
C LEU A 134 -37.62 27.60 25.41
N ASN A 135 -37.99 28.76 24.85
CA ASN A 135 -39.30 29.40 24.89
C ASN A 135 -40.08 29.17 26.20
N PRO A 136 -39.56 29.59 27.37
CA PRO A 136 -40.18 29.27 28.66
C PRO A 136 -41.65 29.77 28.73
N PRO A 137 -42.61 28.91 29.14
CA PRO A 137 -44.04 29.24 29.12
C PRO A 137 -44.46 30.16 30.27
N ILE A 138 -43.57 30.36 31.25
CA ILE A 138 -43.77 31.19 32.43
C ILE A 138 -42.52 32.03 32.69
N VAL A 139 -42.69 33.17 33.38
CA VAL A 139 -41.56 34.00 33.83
C VAL A 139 -40.72 33.18 34.82
N THR A 140 -39.66 32.57 34.31
CA THR A 140 -38.89 31.54 35.02
C THR A 140 -37.93 32.20 36.00
N VAL A 141 -38.02 31.80 37.27
CA VAL A 141 -37.16 32.30 38.35
C VAL A 141 -36.34 31.20 38.99
N ALA A 142 -36.80 29.95 38.88
CA ALA A 142 -36.08 28.76 39.28
C ALA A 142 -36.56 27.56 38.46
N GLY A 143 -35.75 26.50 38.42
CA GLY A 143 -36.12 25.25 37.80
C GLY A 143 -35.43 24.05 38.45
N GLN A 144 -36.09 22.90 38.44
CA GLN A 144 -35.56 21.62 38.91
C GLN A 144 -35.29 20.72 37.71
N PHE A 145 -34.12 20.08 37.71
CA PHE A 145 -33.64 19.27 36.60
C PHE A 145 -32.93 18.02 37.11
N ASN A 146 -32.96 16.96 36.32
CA ASN A 146 -32.22 15.74 36.58
C ASN A 146 -31.53 15.25 35.30
N VAL A 147 -30.28 14.82 35.45
CA VAL A 147 -29.46 14.23 34.39
C VAL A 147 -28.97 12.87 34.85
N VAL A 148 -28.92 11.92 33.93
CA VAL A 148 -28.23 10.64 34.10
C VAL A 148 -27.01 10.61 33.20
N TYR A 149 -25.95 9.91 33.63
CA TYR A 149 -24.72 9.78 32.86
C TYR A 149 -24.12 8.38 32.99
N ASP A 150 -23.38 7.96 31.96
CA ASP A 150 -22.66 6.70 31.98
C ASP A 150 -21.38 6.82 32.80
N ARG A 151 -21.43 6.22 33.98
CA ARG A 151 -20.33 6.15 34.95
C ARG A 151 -19.17 5.24 34.54
N ALA A 152 -19.32 4.43 33.48
CA ALA A 152 -18.23 3.65 32.93
C ALA A 152 -17.23 4.54 32.17
N VAL A 153 -17.71 5.64 31.59
CA VAL A 153 -16.96 6.48 30.65
C VAL A 153 -16.80 7.93 31.13
N LEU A 154 -17.67 8.41 32.02
CA LEU A 154 -17.62 9.76 32.62
C LEU A 154 -17.54 9.73 34.15
N GLU A 155 -16.75 10.65 34.71
CA GLU A 155 -16.70 10.99 36.13
C GLU A 155 -17.22 12.42 36.33
N TYR A 156 -18.23 12.61 37.18
CA TYR A 156 -18.77 13.94 37.46
C TYR A 156 -17.78 14.82 38.23
N VAL A 157 -17.48 16.01 37.69
CA VAL A 157 -16.53 16.98 38.28
C VAL A 157 -17.28 18.06 39.05
N GLY A 158 -18.37 18.59 38.50
CA GLY A 158 -19.15 19.64 39.16
C GLY A 158 -20.17 20.31 38.24
N ILE A 159 -20.95 21.22 38.84
CA ILE A 159 -21.98 22.00 38.17
C ILE A 159 -21.75 23.49 38.46
N SER A 160 -22.00 24.33 37.46
CA SER A 160 -22.09 25.79 37.59
C SER A 160 -23.44 26.29 37.12
N GLY A 161 -23.86 27.44 37.64
CA GLY A 161 -25.06 28.12 37.17
C GLY A 161 -24.96 28.54 35.71
N GLY A 162 -26.12 28.78 35.11
CA GLY A 162 -26.23 29.17 33.72
C GLY A 162 -26.10 30.68 33.52
N ASP A 163 -26.84 31.20 32.56
CA ASP A 163 -26.74 32.60 32.15
C ASP A 163 -27.72 33.49 32.93
N ALA A 164 -27.40 34.78 33.04
CA ALA A 164 -28.26 35.74 33.73
C ALA A 164 -29.68 35.75 33.10
N PRO A 165 -30.75 35.69 33.93
CA PRO A 165 -30.75 35.89 35.38
C PRO A 165 -30.57 34.62 36.24
N ILE A 166 -30.53 33.41 35.67
CA ILE A 166 -30.47 32.12 36.39
C ILE A 166 -29.01 31.68 36.59
N THR A 167 -28.32 32.36 37.51
CA THR A 167 -26.87 32.15 37.74
C THR A 167 -26.55 31.30 38.95
N ASP A 168 -27.50 31.02 39.85
CA ASP A 168 -27.25 30.35 41.12
C ASP A 168 -27.77 28.91 41.10
N ILE A 169 -27.02 27.99 41.72
CA ILE A 169 -27.46 26.62 42.01
C ILE A 169 -27.82 26.55 43.49
N LEU A 170 -29.12 26.45 43.80
CA LEU A 170 -29.64 26.49 45.16
C LEU A 170 -29.39 25.17 45.91
N VAL A 171 -29.63 24.06 45.23
CA VAL A 171 -29.41 22.69 45.72
C VAL A 171 -28.82 21.88 44.58
N SER A 172 -27.83 21.04 44.89
CA SER A 172 -27.41 19.96 44.01
C SER A 172 -27.19 18.69 44.83
N SER A 173 -27.61 17.56 44.28
CA SER A 173 -27.36 16.23 44.83
C SER A 173 -26.86 15.31 43.73
N HIS A 174 -25.71 14.67 43.99
CA HIS A 174 -25.09 13.72 43.09
C HIS A 174 -25.17 12.33 43.70
N ASP A 175 -25.81 11.41 43.00
CA ASP A 175 -25.78 9.98 43.30
C ASP A 175 -24.79 9.28 42.35
N ALA A 176 -23.54 9.18 42.79
CA ALA A 176 -22.48 8.52 42.03
C ALA A 176 -22.75 7.02 41.80
N SER A 177 -23.59 6.37 42.61
CA SER A 177 -23.88 4.94 42.47
C SER A 177 -24.83 4.69 41.30
N ASN A 178 -25.81 5.58 41.15
CA ASN A 178 -26.81 5.52 40.09
C ASN A 178 -26.46 6.38 38.87
N GLY A 179 -25.37 7.16 38.93
CA GLY A 179 -24.97 8.04 37.83
C GLY A 179 -25.98 9.16 37.57
N SER A 180 -26.56 9.72 38.64
CA SER A 180 -27.63 10.72 38.52
C SER A 180 -27.29 12.01 39.27
N ILE A 181 -27.65 13.14 38.67
CA ILE A 181 -27.39 14.49 39.20
C ILE A 181 -28.69 15.27 39.14
N PHE A 182 -29.23 15.58 40.32
CA PHE A 182 -30.38 16.46 40.49
C PHE A 182 -29.92 17.83 40.98
N TRP A 183 -30.49 18.90 40.45
CA TRP A 183 -30.23 20.25 40.94
C TRP A 183 -31.41 21.19 40.78
N ILE A 184 -31.32 22.32 41.49
CA ILE A 184 -32.26 23.44 41.38
C ILE A 184 -31.47 24.69 41.00
N SER A 185 -31.72 25.21 39.80
CA SER A 185 -31.21 26.52 39.37
C SER A 185 -32.16 27.63 39.80
N THR A 186 -31.63 28.79 40.18
CA THR A 186 -32.43 29.95 40.63
C THR A 186 -31.77 31.27 40.25
N ILE A 187 -32.56 32.33 40.24
CA ILE A 187 -32.04 33.70 40.24
C ILE A 187 -31.46 34.06 41.62
N PRO A 188 -30.50 35.01 41.69
CA PRO A 188 -30.06 35.62 42.94
C PRO A 188 -31.22 36.32 43.68
N ASN A 189 -31.14 36.39 45.02
CA ASN A 189 -32.17 37.00 45.85
C ASN A 189 -32.54 38.42 45.39
N GLY A 190 -33.82 38.62 45.06
CA GLY A 190 -34.36 39.91 44.61
C GLY A 190 -34.21 40.19 43.11
N GLY A 191 -33.77 39.22 42.31
CA GLY A 191 -33.76 39.30 40.84
C GLY A 191 -35.15 39.23 40.21
N SER A 192 -35.22 39.53 38.92
CA SER A 192 -36.39 39.30 38.07
C SER A 192 -36.19 38.06 37.20
N GLY A 193 -37.21 37.22 37.08
CA GLY A 193 -37.20 36.10 36.14
C GLY A 193 -37.26 36.55 34.68
N THR A 194 -37.28 35.60 33.76
CA THR A 194 -37.27 35.87 32.30
C THR A 194 -38.20 34.94 31.54
N LEU A 195 -38.62 35.40 30.35
CA LEU A 195 -39.33 34.62 29.32
C LEU A 195 -38.42 34.31 28.12
N ALA A 196 -37.15 34.73 28.16
CA ALA A 196 -36.20 34.44 27.11
C ALA A 196 -35.51 33.09 27.34
N ASP A 197 -35.09 32.46 26.23
CA ASP A 197 -34.21 31.30 26.24
C ASP A 197 -32.98 31.56 27.11
N LEU A 198 -32.62 30.57 27.92
CA LEU A 198 -31.49 30.70 28.82
C LEU A 198 -30.88 29.35 29.15
N ARG A 199 -29.55 29.33 29.26
CA ARG A 199 -28.85 28.22 29.89
C ARG A 199 -29.11 28.26 31.40
N VAL A 200 -29.56 27.16 31.98
CA VAL A 200 -29.88 27.05 33.42
C VAL A 200 -28.74 26.43 34.22
N ALA A 201 -27.88 25.63 33.60
CA ALA A 201 -26.74 25.02 34.23
C ALA A 201 -25.71 24.54 33.20
N SER A 202 -24.48 24.38 33.68
CA SER A 202 -23.37 23.78 32.94
C SER A 202 -22.75 22.69 33.82
N LEU A 203 -22.84 21.44 33.38
CA LEU A 203 -22.30 20.26 34.06
C LEU A 203 -20.95 19.89 33.45
N ARG A 204 -19.95 19.64 34.28
CA ARG A 204 -18.61 19.23 33.85
C ARG A 204 -18.31 17.80 34.28
N PHE A 205 -17.78 17.03 33.34
CA PHE A 205 -17.39 15.64 33.53
C PHE A 205 -15.96 15.43 33.06
N ARG A 206 -15.24 14.51 33.70
CA ARG A 206 -13.96 14.01 33.25
C ARG A 206 -14.18 12.70 32.52
N VAL A 207 -13.60 12.55 31.34
CA VAL A 207 -13.59 11.29 30.58
C VAL A 207 -12.63 10.31 31.24
N ILE A 208 -13.06 9.07 31.47
CA ILE A 208 -12.28 8.07 32.25
C ILE A 208 -12.03 6.75 31.52
N ALA A 209 -12.73 6.46 30.43
CA ALA A 209 -12.55 5.25 29.63
C ALA A 209 -12.91 5.50 28.15
N ASP A 210 -12.34 4.69 27.26
CA ASP A 210 -12.70 4.69 25.84
C ASP A 210 -14.12 4.16 25.62
N ASP A 211 -14.80 4.75 24.64
CA ASP A 211 -16.10 4.29 24.15
C ASP A 211 -16.25 4.62 22.67
N CYS A 212 -16.16 3.55 21.88
CA CYS A 212 -16.13 3.57 20.43
C CYS A 212 -17.53 3.52 19.81
N ASP A 213 -18.57 3.23 20.60
CA ASP A 213 -19.93 3.06 20.08
C ASP A 213 -20.61 4.40 19.78
N GLY A 214 -19.97 5.52 20.17
CA GLY A 214 -20.42 6.87 19.86
C GLY A 214 -21.82 7.15 20.41
N GLY A 215 -22.12 6.66 21.62
CA GLY A 215 -23.40 6.81 22.30
C GLY A 215 -23.58 8.17 23.00
N VAL A 216 -24.76 8.36 23.58
CA VAL A 216 -25.06 9.52 24.45
C VAL A 216 -24.60 9.20 25.87
N HIS A 217 -23.51 9.84 26.30
CA HIS A 217 -22.86 9.54 27.59
C HIS A 217 -23.44 10.29 28.79
N ALA A 218 -24.23 11.33 28.54
CA ALA A 218 -25.03 12.03 29.54
C ALA A 218 -26.33 12.55 28.90
N SER A 219 -27.45 12.42 29.59
CA SER A 219 -28.78 12.74 29.07
C SER A 219 -29.69 13.30 30.16
N LEU A 220 -30.67 14.10 29.74
CA LEU A 220 -31.80 14.48 30.59
C LEU A 220 -32.58 13.23 30.96
N ASP A 221 -32.90 13.07 32.23
CA ASP A 221 -33.63 11.89 32.72
C ASP A 221 -35.10 11.95 32.30
N GLU A 222 -35.50 11.10 31.35
CA GLU A 222 -36.89 11.01 30.88
C GLU A 222 -37.87 10.51 31.95
N GLY A 223 -37.37 9.87 33.01
CA GLY A 223 -38.16 9.49 34.18
C GLY A 223 -38.42 10.66 35.14
N PHE A 224 -37.80 11.82 34.90
CA PHE A 224 -37.92 13.02 35.70
C PHE A 224 -38.47 14.18 34.86
N ALA A 225 -39.70 14.59 35.14
CA ALA A 225 -40.27 15.78 34.52
C ALA A 225 -39.61 17.04 35.10
N PRO A 226 -38.91 17.87 34.30
CA PRO A 226 -38.38 19.14 34.78
C PRO A 226 -39.50 20.04 35.25
N VAL A 227 -39.22 20.84 36.28
CA VAL A 227 -40.20 21.75 36.87
C VAL A 227 -39.68 23.18 36.78
N LEU A 228 -40.44 24.08 36.14
CA LEU A 228 -40.16 25.51 36.17
C LEU A 228 -41.03 26.22 37.21
N ILE A 229 -40.48 27.24 37.84
CA ILE A 229 -41.12 27.99 38.93
C ILE A 229 -41.11 29.48 38.58
N ALA A 230 -42.23 30.17 38.81
CA ALA A 230 -42.41 31.62 38.67
C ALA A 230 -42.59 32.33 40.04
N ASN A 231 -42.38 33.66 40.04
CA ASN A 231 -42.50 34.51 41.25
C ASN A 231 -43.93 34.56 41.85
N ASP A 232 -44.95 34.28 41.05
CA ASP A 232 -46.37 34.29 41.45
C ASP A 232 -46.87 32.90 41.90
N GLY A 233 -45.98 31.92 42.01
CA GLY A 233 -46.32 30.55 42.37
C GLY A 233 -46.79 29.70 41.18
N GLY A 234 -46.71 30.21 39.95
CA GLY A 234 -46.88 29.41 38.74
C GLY A 234 -45.83 28.29 38.67
N VAL A 235 -46.28 27.09 38.33
CA VAL A 235 -45.43 25.90 38.17
C VAL A 235 -45.82 25.20 36.87
N THR A 236 -44.84 24.92 36.02
CA THR A 236 -45.01 24.05 34.85
C THR A 236 -44.17 22.80 35.06
N ALA A 237 -44.78 21.64 34.84
CA ALA A 237 -44.13 20.34 34.74
C ALA A 237 -44.41 19.78 33.34
N ASP A 238 -43.62 18.80 32.89
CA ASP A 238 -43.75 18.12 31.60
C ASP A 238 -43.36 18.98 30.38
N LEU A 239 -42.12 19.47 30.38
CA LEU A 239 -41.50 20.06 29.18
C LEU A 239 -40.82 18.97 28.33
N PRO A 240 -40.93 19.01 26.99
CA PRO A 240 -40.20 18.12 26.10
C PRO A 240 -38.69 18.22 26.33
N LEU A 241 -38.02 17.08 26.25
CA LEU A 241 -36.58 16.95 26.49
C LEU A 241 -35.85 16.71 25.18
N THR A 242 -34.81 17.51 24.93
CA THR A 242 -33.89 17.31 23.82
C THR A 242 -32.55 16.84 24.36
N GLN A 243 -32.14 15.63 23.97
CA GLN A 243 -30.90 15.00 24.40
C GLN A 243 -29.68 15.55 23.65
N PRO A 244 -28.46 15.51 24.24
CA PRO A 244 -27.28 16.00 23.55
C PRO A 244 -26.86 15.06 22.42
N ALA A 245 -26.11 15.61 21.46
CA ALA A 245 -25.47 14.82 20.42
C ALA A 245 -24.51 13.79 21.04
N SER A 246 -24.43 12.64 20.38
CA SER A 246 -23.49 11.61 20.75
C SER A 246 -22.05 11.98 20.35
N PHE A 247 -21.06 11.40 21.02
CA PHE A 247 -19.67 11.62 20.68
C PHE A 247 -18.81 10.39 20.98
N VAL A 248 -17.71 10.24 20.23
CA VAL A 248 -16.77 9.14 20.40
C VAL A 248 -15.71 9.53 21.42
N ILE A 249 -15.41 8.60 22.32
CA ILE A 249 -14.27 8.68 23.21
C ILE A 249 -13.28 7.63 22.76
N ASP A 250 -12.09 8.09 22.42
CA ASP A 250 -10.99 7.21 22.09
C ASP A 250 -9.72 7.91 22.54
N THR A 251 -8.78 7.21 23.13
CA THR A 251 -7.43 7.70 23.46
C THR A 251 -6.33 6.87 22.81
N THR A 252 -6.66 5.72 22.24
CA THR A 252 -5.69 4.72 21.84
C THR A 252 -5.52 4.85 20.33
N GLY A 253 -4.30 5.14 19.88
CA GLY A 253 -4.06 5.27 18.45
C GLY A 253 -3.91 3.91 17.75
N PRO A 254 -3.92 3.91 16.42
CA PRO A 254 -3.84 2.69 15.65
C PRO A 254 -2.49 2.02 15.81
N VAL A 255 -2.44 0.71 15.62
CA VAL A 255 -1.22 -0.11 15.68
C VAL A 255 -0.97 -0.74 14.32
N LEU A 256 0.25 -0.53 13.80
CA LEU A 256 0.75 -1.22 12.61
C LEU A 256 1.33 -2.58 13.02
N SER A 257 0.73 -3.66 12.51
CA SER A 257 1.19 -5.04 12.72
C SER A 257 1.67 -5.67 11.41
N GLY A 258 2.75 -6.45 11.48
CA GLY A 258 3.33 -7.09 10.30
C GLY A 258 4.06 -6.13 9.35
N VAL A 259 4.67 -5.06 9.89
CA VAL A 259 5.49 -4.13 9.09
C VAL A 259 6.63 -4.92 8.41
N PRO A 260 6.80 -4.80 7.07
CA PRO A 260 7.86 -5.50 6.36
C PRO A 260 9.25 -5.16 6.90
N ALA A 261 10.09 -6.18 7.04
CA ALA A 261 11.50 -6.01 7.36
C ALA A 261 12.25 -5.33 6.20
N ASP A 262 13.37 -4.69 6.52
CA ASP A 262 14.25 -4.10 5.51
C ASP A 262 14.71 -5.15 4.49
N LEU A 263 14.78 -4.74 3.23
CA LEU A 263 15.09 -5.60 2.09
C LEU A 263 16.34 -5.09 1.38
N SER A 264 17.39 -5.90 1.28
CA SER A 264 18.56 -5.63 0.44
C SER A 264 18.69 -6.72 -0.61
N VAL A 265 18.73 -6.32 -1.88
CA VAL A 265 18.78 -7.23 -3.04
C VAL A 265 19.67 -6.66 -4.14
N PRO A 266 20.29 -7.50 -4.99
CA PRO A 266 20.93 -7.03 -6.22
C PRO A 266 19.90 -6.47 -7.22
N ALA A 267 20.38 -5.70 -8.18
CA ALA A 267 19.59 -5.38 -9.36
C ALA A 267 19.28 -6.66 -10.17
N ASP A 268 18.13 -6.69 -10.82
CA ASP A 268 17.70 -7.84 -11.61
C ASP A 268 18.35 -7.78 -13.01
N ALA A 269 18.89 -8.91 -13.47
CA ALA A 269 19.50 -9.03 -14.79
C ALA A 269 18.54 -8.57 -15.91
N GLY A 270 19.07 -7.87 -16.91
CA GLY A 270 18.28 -7.30 -18.02
C GLY A 270 17.38 -6.11 -17.67
N SER A 271 17.29 -5.70 -16.40
CA SER A 271 16.43 -4.59 -15.96
C SER A 271 17.19 -3.29 -15.68
N GLY A 272 18.47 -3.20 -16.08
CA GLY A 272 19.34 -2.09 -15.71
C GLY A 272 19.56 -2.03 -14.20
N CYS A 273 19.57 -0.84 -13.62
CA CYS A 273 19.76 -0.64 -12.17
C CYS A 273 18.43 -0.66 -11.41
N PHE A 274 17.65 -1.74 -11.60
CA PHE A 274 16.34 -1.91 -10.97
C PHE A 274 16.13 -3.33 -10.46
N ALA A 275 15.31 -3.48 -9.42
CA ALA A 275 14.81 -4.77 -8.95
C ALA A 275 13.29 -4.75 -8.80
N ALA A 276 12.61 -5.84 -9.16
CA ALA A 276 11.16 -6.01 -8.96
C ALA A 276 10.92 -6.81 -7.68
N ARG A 277 10.43 -6.15 -6.62
CA ARG A 277 10.11 -6.78 -5.33
C ARG A 277 8.76 -6.27 -4.84
N GLU A 278 7.93 -7.18 -4.35
CA GLU A 278 6.64 -6.84 -3.76
C GLU A 278 6.76 -6.80 -2.24
N LEU A 279 6.22 -5.75 -1.62
CA LEU A 279 6.08 -5.68 -0.16
C LEU A 279 4.62 -5.88 0.19
N THR A 280 4.35 -6.78 1.13
CA THR A 280 3.00 -6.92 1.69
C THR A 280 2.74 -5.78 2.69
N PRO A 281 1.70 -4.95 2.50
CA PRO A 281 1.39 -3.90 3.46
C PRO A 281 1.11 -4.47 4.87
N PRO A 282 1.46 -3.73 5.95
CA PRO A 282 1.07 -4.10 7.30
C PRO A 282 -0.45 -4.04 7.47
N THR A 283 -0.97 -4.77 8.45
CA THR A 283 -2.35 -4.62 8.92
C THR A 283 -2.43 -3.48 9.92
N VAL A 284 -3.47 -2.65 9.80
CA VAL A 284 -3.79 -1.63 10.80
C VAL A 284 -4.85 -2.20 11.74
N ILE A 285 -4.64 -2.07 13.04
CA ILE A 285 -5.59 -2.48 14.07
C ILE A 285 -5.80 -1.30 14.99
N ASP A 286 -7.05 -0.99 15.28
CA ASP A 286 -7.44 0.03 16.25
C ASP A 286 -8.55 -0.53 17.15
N ASN A 287 -8.65 -0.02 18.37
CA ASN A 287 -9.69 -0.42 19.32
C ASN A 287 -11.04 0.22 19.01
N CYS A 288 -11.07 1.37 18.34
CA CYS A 288 -12.26 2.17 18.06
C CYS A 288 -12.65 2.24 16.57
N GLY A 289 -12.24 1.25 15.78
CA GLY A 289 -12.76 1.03 14.43
C GLY A 289 -11.68 0.72 13.41
N ASP A 290 -11.95 1.06 12.16
CA ASP A 290 -10.96 0.97 11.09
C ASP A 290 -10.12 2.26 11.05
N ALA A 291 -8.85 2.12 10.68
CA ALA A 291 -7.93 3.23 10.48
C ALA A 291 -7.35 3.18 9.06
N ASP A 292 -7.19 4.36 8.46
CA ASP A 292 -6.74 4.51 7.09
C ASP A 292 -5.23 4.30 6.99
N LEU A 293 -4.79 3.39 6.11
CA LEU A 293 -3.38 3.17 5.79
C LEU A 293 -2.96 3.99 4.56
N VAL A 294 -2.04 4.92 4.77
CA VAL A 294 -1.36 5.66 3.70
C VAL A 294 0.07 5.17 3.56
N ILE A 295 0.45 4.88 2.32
CA ILE A 295 1.78 4.34 1.97
C ILE A 295 2.49 5.37 1.10
N THR A 296 3.70 5.76 1.49
CA THR A 296 4.52 6.69 0.70
C THR A 296 5.93 6.14 0.52
N ARG A 297 6.50 6.30 -0.67
CA ARG A 297 7.90 5.99 -0.95
C ARG A 297 8.69 7.30 -1.07
N SER A 298 9.92 7.32 -0.59
CA SER A 298 10.80 8.49 -0.69
C SER A 298 11.14 8.90 -2.12
N ASP A 299 10.97 8.00 -3.09
CA ASP A 299 11.13 8.23 -4.53
C ASP A 299 9.83 8.66 -5.25
N GLY A 300 8.71 8.74 -4.52
CA GLY A 300 7.41 9.15 -5.06
C GLY A 300 6.72 8.14 -5.97
N GLN A 301 7.24 6.91 -6.08
CA GLN A 301 6.64 5.85 -6.90
C GLN A 301 5.54 5.09 -6.12
N PRO A 302 4.60 4.41 -6.81
CA PRO A 302 3.66 3.49 -6.15
C PRO A 302 4.38 2.23 -5.63
N LEU A 303 3.77 1.53 -4.66
CA LEU A 303 4.42 0.39 -3.97
C LEU A 303 4.86 -0.73 -4.93
N GLY A 304 4.04 -1.06 -5.94
CA GLY A 304 4.34 -2.10 -6.94
C GLY A 304 5.26 -1.66 -8.09
N ALA A 305 5.82 -0.44 -8.06
CA ALA A 305 6.81 -0.03 -9.05
C ALA A 305 8.18 -0.66 -8.77
N PRO A 306 8.99 -0.96 -9.81
CA PRO A 306 10.37 -1.40 -9.64
C PRO A 306 11.19 -0.45 -8.75
N TRP A 307 12.11 -1.02 -7.98
CA TRP A 307 12.99 -0.30 -7.08
C TRP A 307 14.27 0.06 -7.82
N ALA A 308 14.60 1.34 -7.90
CA ALA A 308 15.87 1.79 -8.47
C ALA A 308 17.03 1.51 -7.50
N CYS A 309 18.24 1.38 -8.02
CA CYS A 309 19.46 1.30 -7.22
C CYS A 309 19.56 2.42 -6.19
N GLY A 310 20.10 2.08 -5.02
CA GLY A 310 20.11 2.93 -3.84
C GLY A 310 19.08 2.47 -2.82
N THR A 311 18.85 3.31 -1.81
CA THR A 311 17.91 3.02 -0.72
C THR A 311 16.67 3.89 -0.85
N THR A 312 15.52 3.24 -1.01
CA THR A 312 14.20 3.87 -0.93
C THR A 312 13.59 3.58 0.44
N THR A 313 13.14 4.62 1.13
CA THR A 313 12.39 4.50 2.39
C THR A 313 10.90 4.43 2.07
N VAL A 314 10.24 3.39 2.56
CA VAL A 314 8.77 3.25 2.56
C VAL A 314 8.26 3.68 3.92
N THR A 315 7.38 4.68 3.96
CA THR A 315 6.71 5.14 5.17
C THR A 315 5.27 4.65 5.16
N TRP A 316 4.93 3.86 6.16
CA TRP A 316 3.59 3.37 6.45
C TRP A 316 2.97 4.28 7.50
N SER A 317 1.86 4.95 7.19
CA SER A 317 1.16 5.86 8.10
C SER A 317 -0.28 5.41 8.28
N ALA A 318 -0.65 5.03 9.49
CA ALA A 318 -2.03 4.77 9.87
C ALA A 318 -2.64 6.00 10.54
N THR A 319 -3.89 6.31 10.22
CA THR A 319 -4.67 7.37 10.88
C THR A 319 -6.07 6.85 11.23
N ASP A 320 -6.47 6.91 12.51
CA ASP A 320 -7.81 6.52 12.93
C ASP A 320 -8.87 7.60 12.66
N GLY A 321 -10.15 7.27 12.91
CA GLY A 321 -11.27 8.21 12.76
C GLY A 321 -11.23 9.41 13.72
N CYS A 322 -10.40 9.35 14.75
CA CYS A 322 -10.15 10.39 15.74
C CYS A 322 -8.89 11.22 15.44
N GLY A 323 -8.23 10.98 14.31
CA GLY A 323 -7.04 11.70 13.85
C GLY A 323 -5.74 11.30 14.54
N ARG A 324 -5.70 10.24 15.35
CA ARG A 324 -4.43 9.74 15.91
C ARG A 324 -3.69 8.97 14.85
N THR A 325 -2.36 8.99 14.97
CA THR A 325 -1.50 8.43 13.92
C THR A 325 -0.47 7.47 14.50
N ALA A 326 -0.12 6.47 13.70
CA ALA A 326 1.02 5.61 13.92
C ALA A 326 1.85 5.50 12.64
N GLN A 327 3.17 5.45 12.80
CA GLN A 327 4.09 5.38 11.67
C GLN A 327 5.15 4.31 11.87
N ALA A 328 5.49 3.64 10.77
CA ALA A 328 6.61 2.73 10.69
C ALA A 328 7.32 2.89 9.34
N MET A 329 8.58 2.44 9.27
CA MET A 329 9.39 2.54 8.06
C MET A 329 9.97 1.18 7.68
N THR A 330 10.11 0.96 6.38
CA THR A 330 10.85 -0.15 5.78
C THR A 330 11.84 0.42 4.77
N MET A 331 13.10 0.00 4.82
CA MET A 331 14.11 0.35 3.82
C MET A 331 14.22 -0.73 2.75
N VAL A 332 14.15 -0.33 1.48
CA VAL A 332 14.46 -1.20 0.35
C VAL A 332 15.73 -0.70 -0.32
N THR A 333 16.78 -1.50 -0.29
CA THR A 333 18.08 -1.24 -0.89
C THR A 333 18.27 -2.14 -2.10
N VAL A 334 18.42 -1.53 -3.27
CA VAL A 334 18.87 -2.23 -4.47
C VAL A 334 20.35 -1.94 -4.68
N GLU A 335 21.17 -2.98 -4.56
CA GLU A 335 22.61 -2.88 -4.71
C GLU A 335 23.00 -2.70 -6.18
N PRO A 336 24.02 -1.89 -6.50
CA PRO A 336 24.38 -1.51 -7.87
C PRO A 336 25.21 -2.58 -8.58
N TYR A 337 24.81 -3.86 -8.49
CA TYR A 337 25.42 -4.98 -9.20
C TYR A 337 24.36 -6.00 -9.64
N HIS A 338 24.69 -6.77 -10.67
CA HIS A 338 23.95 -7.98 -11.07
C HIS A 338 24.68 -9.23 -10.56
N LEU A 339 23.94 -10.34 -10.42
CA LEU A 339 24.54 -11.64 -10.15
C LEU A 339 24.70 -12.41 -11.47
N LEU A 340 25.88 -13.02 -11.64
CA LEU A 340 26.20 -13.95 -12.73
C LEU A 340 26.52 -15.33 -12.14
N ASP A 341 25.67 -16.31 -12.45
CA ASP A 341 25.89 -17.70 -12.09
C ASP A 341 26.74 -18.37 -13.18
N LEU A 342 27.90 -18.87 -12.78
CA LEU A 342 28.85 -19.58 -13.62
C LEU A 342 28.64 -21.08 -13.44
N ARG A 343 28.58 -21.81 -14.56
CA ARG A 343 28.62 -23.27 -14.59
C ARG A 343 29.61 -23.73 -15.65
N LEU A 344 30.82 -24.03 -15.21
CA LEU A 344 31.95 -24.31 -16.10
C LEU A 344 32.34 -25.78 -15.98
N ALA A 345 32.72 -26.38 -17.09
CA ALA A 345 33.25 -27.73 -17.13
C ALA A 345 34.52 -27.75 -17.97
N TYR A 346 35.49 -28.57 -17.56
CA TYR A 346 36.62 -28.92 -18.40
C TYR A 346 36.27 -30.09 -19.33
N ALA A 347 36.82 -30.05 -20.55
CA ALA A 347 36.65 -31.04 -21.58
C ALA A 347 37.57 -32.23 -21.33
N GLY A 348 36.98 -33.42 -21.18
CA GLY A 348 37.74 -34.65 -20.98
C GLY A 348 37.27 -35.40 -19.73
N SER A 349 38.14 -36.24 -19.20
CA SER A 349 37.88 -37.04 -18.00
C SER A 349 39.19 -37.28 -17.25
N GLY A 350 39.12 -37.87 -16.04
CA GLY A 350 40.30 -38.16 -15.24
C GLY A 350 40.69 -37.04 -14.27
N TYR A 351 39.86 -36.00 -14.15
CA TYR A 351 40.04 -34.94 -13.14
C TYR A 351 39.94 -35.48 -11.72
N ALA A 352 40.70 -34.86 -10.82
CA ALA A 352 40.61 -35.10 -9.39
C ALA A 352 39.20 -34.84 -8.85
N SER A 353 38.89 -35.44 -7.71
CA SER A 353 37.58 -35.25 -7.05
C SER A 353 37.32 -33.80 -6.65
N SER A 354 38.38 -33.00 -6.48
CA SER A 354 38.35 -31.57 -6.17
C SER A 354 39.65 -30.95 -6.69
N MET A 355 39.53 -29.82 -7.37
CA MET A 355 40.69 -28.99 -7.74
C MET A 355 40.30 -27.50 -7.79
N GLY A 356 41.16 -26.64 -7.24
CA GLY A 356 41.05 -25.19 -7.26
C GLY A 356 41.73 -24.62 -8.51
N ARG A 357 41.01 -23.75 -9.22
CA ARG A 357 41.50 -23.08 -10.43
C ARG A 357 41.13 -21.60 -10.36
N CYS A 358 41.94 -20.76 -10.99
CA CYS A 358 41.54 -19.39 -11.28
C CYS A 358 40.96 -19.35 -12.69
N ILE A 359 39.76 -18.79 -12.83
CA ILE A 359 39.12 -18.61 -14.11
C ILE A 359 38.95 -17.12 -14.37
N ASP A 360 39.53 -16.64 -15.46
CA ASP A 360 39.34 -15.29 -15.96
C ASP A 360 38.09 -15.23 -16.81
N ILE A 361 37.13 -14.42 -16.37
CA ILE A 361 35.85 -14.18 -17.02
C ILE A 361 35.87 -12.81 -17.67
N ASP A 362 35.68 -12.77 -18.98
CA ASP A 362 35.57 -11.52 -19.74
C ASP A 362 34.16 -11.39 -20.34
N LEU A 363 33.51 -10.28 -20.04
CA LEU A 363 32.16 -9.89 -20.44
C LEU A 363 32.17 -8.68 -21.40
N GLY A 364 33.28 -8.45 -22.10
CA GLY A 364 33.53 -7.32 -23.00
C GLY A 364 34.43 -6.26 -22.36
N ASP A 365 33.83 -5.28 -21.69
CA ASP A 365 34.57 -4.22 -20.98
C ASP A 365 34.78 -4.55 -19.48
N VAL A 366 34.38 -5.76 -19.06
CA VAL A 366 34.41 -6.20 -17.66
C VAL A 366 35.16 -7.52 -17.59
N GLU A 367 36.28 -7.49 -16.90
CA GLU A 367 37.12 -8.65 -16.61
C GLU A 367 37.02 -8.99 -15.11
N ALA A 368 36.96 -10.28 -14.80
CA ALA A 368 36.90 -10.77 -13.43
C ALA A 368 37.62 -12.12 -13.31
N ALA A 369 38.63 -12.16 -12.43
CA ALA A 369 39.30 -13.40 -12.04
C ALA A 369 38.54 -14.09 -10.90
N VAL A 370 38.18 -15.36 -11.07
CA VAL A 370 37.33 -16.12 -10.16
C VAL A 370 38.06 -17.38 -9.72
N ALA A 371 38.44 -17.44 -8.44
CA ALA A 371 38.89 -18.68 -7.83
C ALA A 371 37.69 -19.63 -7.67
N MET A 372 37.72 -20.77 -8.37
CA MET A 372 36.63 -21.73 -8.44
C MET A 372 37.11 -23.12 -8.04
N THR A 373 36.27 -23.86 -7.29
CA THR A 373 36.51 -25.27 -7.00
C THR A 373 35.75 -26.15 -8.00
N PHE A 374 36.47 -27.02 -8.69
CA PHE A 374 35.93 -27.98 -9.64
C PHE A 374 35.84 -29.36 -9.00
N ALA A 375 34.65 -29.93 -8.98
CA ALA A 375 34.42 -31.31 -8.56
C ALA A 375 34.38 -32.22 -9.79
N ALA A 376 35.38 -33.09 -9.96
CA ALA A 376 35.52 -33.96 -11.13
C ALA A 376 35.42 -33.18 -12.47
N GLY A 377 36.06 -32.01 -12.52
CA GLY A 377 36.10 -31.16 -13.72
C GLY A 377 34.89 -30.26 -13.92
N VAL A 378 33.93 -30.18 -13.00
CA VAL A 378 32.79 -29.25 -13.07
C VAL A 378 32.77 -28.29 -11.88
N GLY A 379 32.72 -26.99 -12.18
CA GLY A 379 32.69 -25.90 -11.21
C GLY A 379 31.42 -25.08 -11.33
N MET A 380 30.95 -24.56 -10.21
CA MET A 380 29.82 -23.64 -10.14
C MET A 380 30.16 -22.54 -9.14
N GLU A 381 29.88 -21.29 -9.50
CA GLU A 381 30.13 -20.13 -8.64
C GLU A 381 29.13 -19.01 -8.98
N THR A 382 28.90 -18.08 -8.06
CA THR A 382 28.11 -16.87 -8.34
C THR A 382 28.99 -15.65 -8.08
N ILE A 383 29.15 -14.79 -9.09
CA ILE A 383 29.91 -13.55 -8.96
C ILE A 383 29.02 -12.32 -9.11
N GLN A 384 29.51 -11.20 -8.59
CA GLN A 384 28.91 -9.89 -8.78
C GLN A 384 29.55 -9.23 -10.00
N VAL A 385 28.72 -8.77 -10.93
CA VAL A 385 29.15 -7.99 -12.09
C VAL A 385 28.51 -6.61 -12.04
N PRO A 386 29.17 -5.57 -12.58
CA PRO A 386 28.58 -4.25 -12.67
C PRO A 386 27.20 -4.28 -13.34
N VAL A 387 26.38 -3.27 -13.08
CA VAL A 387 25.09 -3.16 -13.77
C VAL A 387 25.33 -2.94 -15.26
N GLY A 388 24.94 -3.92 -16.07
CA GLY A 388 25.19 -3.92 -17.51
C GLY A 388 24.26 -4.87 -18.26
N SER A 389 24.48 -4.96 -19.56
CA SER A 389 23.80 -5.91 -20.44
C SER A 389 24.84 -6.83 -21.05
N TYR A 390 24.76 -8.11 -20.72
CA TYR A 390 25.73 -9.11 -21.14
C TYR A 390 25.05 -10.14 -22.02
N GLY A 391 25.51 -10.26 -23.27
CA GLY A 391 25.00 -11.26 -24.23
C GLY A 391 25.99 -12.39 -24.51
N CYS A 392 27.25 -12.21 -24.11
CA CYS A 392 28.35 -13.14 -24.35
C CYS A 392 29.38 -12.98 -23.24
N ALA A 393 30.06 -14.07 -22.92
CA ALA A 393 31.24 -14.05 -22.05
C ALA A 393 32.27 -15.06 -22.56
N THR A 394 33.53 -14.80 -22.25
CA THR A 394 34.59 -15.81 -22.30
C THR A 394 35.01 -16.23 -20.92
N ALA A 395 35.50 -17.46 -20.83
CA ALA A 395 36.18 -17.98 -19.67
C ALA A 395 37.53 -18.54 -20.12
N ASP A 396 38.55 -18.25 -19.33
CA ASP A 396 39.91 -18.69 -19.54
C ASP A 396 40.51 -19.20 -18.24
N ASP A 397 41.41 -20.16 -18.33
CA ASP A 397 42.26 -20.60 -17.23
C ASP A 397 43.68 -20.45 -17.75
N ASP A 398 44.26 -19.26 -17.53
CA ASP A 398 45.53 -18.80 -18.11
C ASP A 398 46.68 -19.80 -17.94
N LEU A 399 46.59 -20.69 -16.95
CA LEU A 399 47.65 -21.66 -16.69
C LEU A 399 47.42 -23.01 -17.36
N HIS A 400 46.24 -23.26 -17.92
CA HIS A 400 45.86 -24.60 -18.33
C HIS A 400 45.05 -24.70 -19.62
N SER A 401 44.18 -23.75 -19.91
CA SER A 401 43.10 -23.95 -20.87
C SER A 401 43.10 -22.95 -22.00
N LEU A 402 42.55 -23.37 -23.13
CA LEU A 402 42.16 -22.46 -24.18
C LEU A 402 40.95 -21.62 -23.75
N VAL A 403 40.92 -20.37 -24.22
CA VAL A 403 39.76 -19.49 -24.10
C VAL A 403 38.51 -20.17 -24.66
N SER A 404 37.44 -20.19 -23.86
CA SER A 404 36.12 -20.66 -24.31
C SER A 404 35.10 -19.54 -24.28
N THR A 405 34.17 -19.53 -25.24
CA THR A 405 33.13 -18.51 -25.36
C THR A 405 31.73 -19.11 -25.22
N GLY A 406 30.84 -18.41 -24.53
CA GLY A 406 29.44 -18.80 -24.38
C GLY A 406 28.49 -17.61 -24.42
N SER A 407 27.23 -17.89 -24.72
CA SER A 407 26.16 -16.90 -24.56
C SER A 407 25.81 -16.72 -23.10
N VAL A 408 25.66 -15.47 -22.68
CA VAL A 408 25.11 -15.12 -21.36
C VAL A 408 23.61 -14.97 -21.52
N VAL A 409 22.85 -15.74 -20.75
CA VAL A 409 21.39 -15.73 -20.77
C VAL A 409 20.84 -15.25 -19.44
N ILE A 410 19.58 -14.82 -19.42
CA ILE A 410 18.89 -14.42 -18.19
C ILE A 410 18.01 -15.59 -17.73
N GLU A 411 18.20 -16.03 -16.49
CA GLU A 411 17.32 -16.99 -15.82
C GLU A 411 16.77 -16.35 -14.54
N GLY A 412 15.46 -16.07 -14.53
CA GLY A 412 14.84 -15.33 -13.42
C GLY A 412 15.41 -13.92 -13.32
N THR A 413 16.12 -13.63 -12.23
CA THR A 413 16.73 -12.31 -11.94
C THR A 413 18.24 -12.29 -12.12
N ARG A 414 18.86 -13.37 -12.64
CA ARG A 414 20.31 -13.55 -12.73
C ARG A 414 20.77 -13.77 -14.16
N TYR A 415 22.01 -13.37 -14.45
CA TYR A 415 22.70 -13.84 -15.64
C TYR A 415 23.27 -15.25 -15.39
N VAL A 416 23.33 -16.05 -16.44
CA VAL A 416 23.89 -17.41 -16.39
C VAL A 416 24.84 -17.60 -17.56
N LEU A 417 26.06 -18.07 -17.26
CA LEU A 417 27.04 -18.56 -18.23
C LEU A 417 27.27 -20.06 -17.98
N ALA A 418 26.93 -20.87 -18.98
CA ALA A 418 27.15 -22.32 -18.93
C ALA A 418 28.12 -22.74 -20.04
N LEU A 419 29.32 -23.17 -19.65
CA LEU A 419 30.35 -23.67 -20.55
C LEU A 419 30.55 -25.16 -20.31
N ALA A 420 29.98 -25.99 -21.19
CA ALA A 420 30.00 -27.44 -21.06
C ALA A 420 29.86 -28.11 -22.43
N GLY A 421 30.18 -29.41 -22.50
CA GLY A 421 30.12 -30.15 -23.76
C GLY A 421 31.06 -29.54 -24.79
N THR A 422 30.52 -28.99 -25.88
CA THR A 422 31.34 -28.39 -26.95
C THR A 422 31.94 -27.04 -26.58
N SER A 423 31.41 -26.36 -25.55
CA SER A 423 31.95 -25.10 -25.02
C SER A 423 32.68 -25.29 -23.68
N ALA A 424 32.95 -26.53 -23.27
CA ALA A 424 33.79 -26.81 -22.10
C ALA A 424 35.21 -26.24 -22.29
N LEU A 425 35.85 -25.82 -21.20
CA LEU A 425 37.24 -25.37 -21.16
C LEU A 425 38.16 -26.50 -21.58
N VAL A 426 39.12 -26.24 -22.46
CA VAL A 426 39.95 -27.29 -23.05
C VAL A 426 41.36 -27.15 -22.53
N ASN A 427 41.77 -28.09 -21.69
CA ASN A 427 43.13 -28.08 -21.16
C ASN A 427 44.16 -28.38 -22.24
N GLY A 428 45.38 -27.89 -22.00
CA GLY A 428 46.57 -28.17 -22.80
C GLY A 428 47.32 -26.93 -23.25
N ASP A 429 46.81 -25.73 -22.96
CA ASP A 429 47.49 -24.47 -23.23
C ASP A 429 48.13 -24.00 -21.92
N VAL A 430 49.40 -24.30 -21.74
CA VAL A 430 50.15 -23.91 -20.54
C VAL A 430 50.99 -22.67 -20.78
N THR A 431 51.15 -22.28 -22.05
CA THR A 431 51.90 -21.10 -22.44
C THR A 431 51.06 -19.84 -22.57
N ASP A 432 49.73 -19.97 -22.47
CA ASP A 432 48.75 -18.88 -22.49
C ASP A 432 48.81 -18.07 -23.80
N ASP A 433 48.97 -18.79 -24.92
CA ASP A 433 49.00 -18.20 -26.26
C ASP A 433 47.72 -18.47 -27.06
N ASN A 434 46.74 -19.10 -26.41
CA ASN A 434 45.45 -19.52 -26.95
C ASN A 434 45.57 -20.55 -28.09
N LEU A 435 46.68 -21.30 -28.12
CA LEU A 435 46.98 -22.34 -29.11
C LEU A 435 47.75 -23.51 -28.48
N ILE A 436 47.13 -24.68 -28.43
CA ILE A 436 47.80 -25.90 -27.95
C ILE A 436 48.80 -26.37 -29.02
N ASN A 437 50.11 -26.23 -28.78
CA ASN A 437 51.16 -26.54 -29.74
C ASN A 437 52.36 -27.29 -29.12
N VAL A 438 53.45 -27.43 -29.88
CA VAL A 438 54.66 -28.16 -29.45
C VAL A 438 55.40 -27.47 -28.31
N ALA A 439 55.20 -26.17 -28.10
CA ALA A 439 55.74 -25.44 -26.95
C ALA A 439 55.07 -25.91 -25.66
N ASP A 440 53.74 -26.04 -25.62
CA ASP A 440 53.01 -26.56 -24.45
C ASP A 440 53.45 -27.99 -24.14
N TRP A 441 53.53 -28.83 -25.18
CA TRP A 441 53.99 -30.20 -25.05
C TRP A 441 55.42 -30.26 -24.52
N GLY A 442 56.31 -29.40 -25.02
CA GLY A 442 57.69 -29.30 -24.53
C GLY A 442 57.76 -28.91 -23.05
N VAL A 443 56.91 -27.97 -22.61
CA VAL A 443 56.84 -27.53 -21.20
C VAL A 443 56.50 -28.70 -20.27
N ILE A 444 55.55 -29.57 -20.63
CA ILE A 444 55.21 -30.74 -19.80
C ILE A 444 56.30 -31.82 -19.84
N VAL A 445 56.92 -32.10 -20.98
CA VAL A 445 57.95 -33.15 -21.09
C VAL A 445 59.11 -32.90 -20.15
N THR A 446 59.52 -31.64 -20.00
CA THR A 446 60.57 -31.24 -19.06
C THR A 446 60.18 -31.39 -17.58
N ARG A 447 58.91 -31.65 -17.27
CA ARG A 447 58.34 -31.70 -15.91
C ARG A 447 57.69 -33.04 -15.55
N ILE A 448 57.64 -34.01 -16.47
CA ILE A 448 57.11 -35.36 -16.20
C ILE A 448 57.85 -35.99 -15.00
N GLY A 449 57.07 -36.55 -14.07
CA GLY A 449 57.57 -37.18 -12.84
C GLY A 449 57.82 -36.19 -11.69
N SER A 450 57.54 -34.90 -11.87
CA SER A 450 57.52 -33.92 -10.79
C SER A 450 56.17 -33.93 -10.04
N MET A 451 56.13 -33.25 -8.89
CA MET A 451 54.89 -32.96 -8.16
C MET A 451 54.62 -31.46 -8.22
N GLN A 452 53.36 -31.11 -8.45
CA GLN A 452 52.87 -29.73 -8.41
C GLN A 452 51.66 -29.63 -7.47
N PRO A 453 51.33 -28.44 -6.96
CA PRO A 453 50.12 -28.26 -6.15
C PRO A 453 48.87 -28.63 -6.96
N ALA A 454 47.98 -29.46 -6.41
CA ALA A 454 46.73 -29.78 -7.08
C ALA A 454 45.82 -28.55 -7.28
N ASP A 455 45.92 -27.56 -6.40
CA ASP A 455 45.11 -26.33 -6.39
C ASP A 455 45.98 -25.11 -6.72
N VAL A 456 45.47 -24.25 -7.59
CA VAL A 456 46.05 -22.94 -7.90
C VAL A 456 45.04 -21.84 -7.60
N ASP A 457 45.55 -20.63 -7.34
CA ASP A 457 44.76 -19.42 -7.17
C ASP A 457 45.14 -18.36 -8.22
N CYS A 458 44.39 -17.25 -8.24
CA CYS A 458 44.60 -16.15 -9.19
C CYS A 458 45.90 -15.36 -8.99
N SER A 459 46.75 -15.75 -8.03
CA SER A 459 48.09 -15.19 -7.84
C SER A 459 49.19 -16.15 -8.27
N THR A 460 48.83 -17.38 -8.67
CA THR A 460 49.77 -18.39 -9.12
C THR A 460 50.36 -17.97 -10.46
N ALA A 461 51.69 -18.05 -10.57
CA ALA A 461 52.43 -17.60 -11.75
C ALA A 461 53.41 -18.65 -12.22
N GLY A 462 53.70 -18.63 -13.53
CA GLY A 462 54.55 -19.62 -14.20
C GLY A 462 53.79 -20.90 -14.52
N PHE A 463 54.47 -21.83 -15.19
CA PHE A 463 53.82 -23.02 -15.76
C PHE A 463 53.28 -23.99 -14.70
N HIS A 464 51.99 -24.31 -14.84
CA HIS A 464 51.31 -25.33 -14.09
C HIS A 464 50.82 -26.42 -15.05
N VAL A 465 51.45 -27.60 -14.99
CA VAL A 465 51.24 -28.70 -15.94
C VAL A 465 50.50 -29.89 -15.32
N ASP A 466 50.04 -29.78 -14.08
CA ASP A 466 49.11 -30.72 -13.45
C ASP A 466 47.67 -30.36 -13.87
N PHE A 467 47.31 -30.75 -15.09
CA PHE A 467 46.03 -30.40 -15.71
C PHE A 467 44.86 -31.14 -15.06
N ASN A 468 45.07 -32.37 -14.59
CA ASN A 468 44.00 -33.15 -13.95
C ASN A 468 43.81 -32.83 -12.46
N GLY A 469 44.77 -32.14 -11.84
CA GLY A 469 44.73 -31.68 -10.45
C GLY A 469 44.95 -32.79 -9.43
N ASP A 470 45.67 -33.87 -9.77
CA ASP A 470 45.92 -34.99 -8.86
C ASP A 470 47.22 -34.85 -8.04
N GLY A 471 48.00 -33.79 -8.28
CA GLY A 471 49.24 -33.44 -7.61
C GLY A 471 50.49 -34.08 -8.21
N ALA A 472 50.36 -34.90 -9.26
CA ALA A 472 51.48 -35.57 -9.92
C ALA A 472 51.48 -35.24 -11.42
N VAL A 473 52.62 -34.77 -11.94
CA VAL A 473 52.77 -34.50 -13.37
C VAL A 473 53.13 -35.80 -14.08
N THR A 474 52.16 -36.39 -14.77
CA THR A 474 52.29 -37.71 -15.40
C THR A 474 52.05 -37.65 -16.92
N GLN A 475 52.04 -38.84 -17.54
CA GLN A 475 51.63 -38.96 -18.93
C GLN A 475 50.14 -38.63 -19.13
N ALA A 476 49.30 -38.77 -18.10
CA ALA A 476 47.89 -38.41 -18.19
C ALA A 476 47.69 -36.90 -18.38
N ASP A 477 48.56 -36.08 -17.81
CA ASP A 477 48.55 -34.62 -18.01
C ASP A 477 48.97 -34.24 -19.45
N GLY A 478 49.97 -34.95 -19.99
CA GLY A 478 50.39 -34.76 -21.38
C GLY A 478 49.31 -35.13 -22.40
N ASP A 479 48.35 -35.98 -22.00
CA ASP A 479 47.25 -36.37 -22.89
C ASP A 479 46.29 -35.22 -23.19
N PHE A 480 46.14 -34.24 -22.29
CA PHE A 480 45.32 -33.06 -22.57
C PHE A 480 45.89 -32.28 -23.76
N ILE A 481 47.22 -32.13 -23.80
CA ILE A 481 47.93 -31.47 -24.90
C ILE A 481 47.85 -32.32 -26.17
N VAL A 482 48.22 -33.60 -26.11
CA VAL A 482 48.28 -34.45 -27.33
C VAL A 482 46.90 -34.68 -27.94
N SER A 483 45.84 -34.78 -27.12
CA SER A 483 44.47 -34.96 -27.63
C SER A 483 43.88 -33.72 -28.28
N SER A 484 44.43 -32.53 -27.97
CA SER A 484 43.95 -31.24 -28.46
C SER A 484 45.02 -30.47 -29.23
N LEU A 485 46.08 -31.15 -29.68
CA LEU A 485 47.19 -30.52 -30.38
C LEU A 485 46.71 -29.78 -31.64
N LEU A 486 47.26 -28.60 -31.86
CA LEU A 486 46.91 -27.64 -32.91
C LEU A 486 45.51 -27.02 -32.77
N ARG A 487 44.87 -27.16 -31.60
CA ARG A 487 43.59 -26.50 -31.33
C ARG A 487 43.84 -25.09 -30.83
N THR A 488 43.12 -24.13 -31.42
CA THR A 488 43.05 -22.76 -30.93
C THR A 488 41.80 -22.56 -30.09
N GLY A 489 41.86 -21.68 -29.10
CA GLY A 489 40.67 -21.27 -28.37
C GLY A 489 39.82 -20.28 -29.16
N ALA A 490 38.75 -19.84 -28.53
CA ALA A 490 37.82 -18.91 -29.12
C ALA A 490 38.45 -17.50 -29.22
N SER A 491 38.06 -16.75 -30.25
CA SER A 491 38.55 -15.38 -30.50
C SER A 491 37.86 -14.32 -29.63
N GLY A 492 37.13 -14.72 -28.59
CA GLY A 492 36.38 -13.81 -27.72
C GLY A 492 34.95 -13.48 -28.19
N CYS A 493 34.30 -12.58 -27.45
CA CYS A 493 32.98 -12.03 -27.75
C CYS A 493 33.02 -10.90 -28.80
N GLY A 494 33.64 -11.14 -29.96
CA GLY A 494 33.80 -10.16 -31.04
C GLY A 494 34.70 -10.63 -32.18
N ALA A 495 34.76 -9.85 -33.27
CA ALA A 495 35.65 -10.14 -34.39
C ALA A 495 37.04 -9.54 -34.13
N LEU A 496 37.98 -10.35 -33.67
CA LEU A 496 39.39 -9.99 -33.72
C LEU A 496 40.21 -11.04 -34.46
N THR A 497 41.02 -10.47 -35.35
CA THR A 497 41.97 -11.08 -36.25
C THR A 497 43.32 -11.20 -35.58
N GLY A 498 43.97 -12.34 -35.77
CA GLY A 498 45.40 -12.52 -35.53
C GLY A 498 45.66 -13.80 -34.75
N GLY A 499 46.69 -14.57 -35.01
CA GLY A 499 47.78 -14.42 -35.96
C GLY A 499 48.46 -15.78 -36.08
N THR A 500 49.12 -16.00 -37.21
CA THR A 500 49.86 -17.24 -37.48
C THR A 500 51.13 -17.28 -36.63
N ALA A 501 51.15 -18.05 -35.56
CA ALA A 501 52.37 -18.44 -34.86
C ALA A 501 52.58 -19.95 -35.03
N ASP A 502 53.85 -20.33 -35.20
CA ASP A 502 54.33 -21.58 -35.80
C ASP A 502 53.73 -22.83 -35.15
N GLU A 503 52.88 -23.55 -35.90
CA GLU A 503 51.90 -24.45 -35.32
C GLU A 503 52.48 -25.83 -34.92
N GLY A 504 53.64 -26.24 -35.45
CA GLY A 504 54.05 -27.66 -35.33
C GLY A 504 55.54 -27.96 -35.15
N ALA A 505 56.41 -26.96 -35.08
CA ALA A 505 57.84 -27.19 -34.89
C ALA A 505 58.54 -25.96 -34.29
N MET A 506 59.54 -26.20 -33.44
CA MET A 506 60.45 -25.17 -32.94
C MET A 506 61.84 -25.76 -32.70
N THR A 507 62.89 -24.94 -32.68
CA THR A 507 64.22 -25.42 -32.30
C THR A 507 64.29 -25.69 -30.80
N VAL A 508 65.18 -26.59 -30.36
CA VAL A 508 65.45 -26.82 -28.93
C VAL A 508 65.83 -25.52 -28.22
N ASP A 509 66.57 -24.61 -28.87
CA ASP A 509 66.93 -23.31 -28.31
C ASP A 509 65.72 -22.39 -28.11
N GLN A 510 64.74 -22.43 -29.04
CA GLN A 510 63.49 -21.68 -28.89
C GLN A 510 62.68 -22.23 -27.71
N LEU A 511 62.57 -23.56 -27.58
CA LEU A 511 61.88 -24.16 -26.44
C LEU A 511 62.63 -23.87 -25.13
N ALA A 512 63.96 -23.88 -25.14
CA ALA A 512 64.76 -23.59 -23.95
C ALA A 512 64.56 -22.16 -23.43
N ALA A 513 64.22 -21.22 -24.31
CA ALA A 513 63.84 -19.86 -23.91
C ALA A 513 62.48 -19.80 -23.18
N ILE A 514 61.60 -20.79 -23.40
CA ILE A 514 60.29 -20.91 -22.77
C ILE A 514 60.39 -21.81 -21.52
N ALA A 515 60.72 -23.09 -21.72
CA ALA A 515 60.63 -24.14 -20.70
C ALA A 515 61.89 -24.27 -19.81
N GLY A 516 63.01 -23.63 -20.19
CA GLY A 516 64.29 -23.71 -19.50
C GLY A 516 65.29 -24.71 -20.12
N PRO A 517 66.47 -24.90 -19.51
CA PRO A 517 67.58 -25.65 -20.12
C PRO A 517 67.31 -27.13 -20.35
N ASP A 518 66.30 -27.70 -19.68
CA ASP A 518 65.90 -29.10 -19.84
C ASP A 518 65.08 -29.34 -21.12
N ALA A 519 64.78 -28.31 -21.91
CA ALA A 519 64.07 -28.41 -23.19
C ALA A 519 64.67 -29.42 -24.18
N ILE A 520 65.97 -29.73 -24.07
CA ILE A 520 66.62 -30.78 -24.86
C ILE A 520 66.00 -32.17 -24.65
N LEU A 521 65.28 -32.38 -23.54
CA LEU A 521 64.56 -33.63 -23.27
C LEU A 521 63.31 -33.80 -24.15
N ALA A 522 62.81 -32.73 -24.79
CA ALA A 522 61.65 -32.77 -25.67
C ALA A 522 62.01 -33.16 -27.12
N ASP A 523 63.27 -33.03 -27.53
CA ASP A 523 63.79 -33.56 -28.80
C ASP A 523 64.08 -35.07 -28.63
N LEU A 524 63.08 -35.89 -28.89
CA LEU A 524 63.12 -37.33 -28.66
C LEU A 524 63.84 -38.07 -29.77
N ASN A 525 63.86 -37.51 -30.98
CA ASN A 525 64.50 -38.12 -32.15
C ASN A 525 65.99 -37.68 -32.32
N GLY A 526 66.40 -36.60 -31.65
CA GLY A 526 67.75 -36.05 -31.60
C GLY A 526 68.16 -35.23 -32.82
N ASP A 527 67.21 -34.62 -33.54
CA ASP A 527 67.48 -33.85 -34.76
C ASP A 527 67.67 -32.34 -34.53
N GLY A 528 67.52 -31.88 -33.29
CA GLY A 528 67.67 -30.48 -32.86
C GLY A 528 66.40 -29.65 -32.97
N MET A 529 65.29 -30.25 -33.40
CA MET A 529 63.96 -29.67 -33.41
C MET A 529 63.09 -30.33 -32.34
N VAL A 530 62.04 -29.63 -31.94
CA VAL A 530 60.91 -30.15 -31.18
C VAL A 530 59.70 -29.98 -32.07
N ASP A 531 59.22 -31.07 -32.64
CA ASP A 531 58.15 -31.05 -33.63
C ASP A 531 57.14 -32.21 -33.46
N LEU A 532 56.22 -32.34 -34.43
CA LEU A 532 55.20 -33.38 -34.40
C LEU A 532 55.77 -34.81 -34.46
N ASP A 533 57.00 -35.02 -34.96
CA ASP A 533 57.64 -36.33 -34.94
C ASP A 533 58.01 -36.72 -33.50
N ASP A 534 58.44 -35.76 -32.66
CA ASP A 534 58.70 -35.99 -31.24
C ASP A 534 57.42 -36.30 -30.47
N VAL A 535 56.35 -35.52 -30.68
CA VAL A 535 55.04 -35.77 -30.06
C VAL A 535 54.54 -37.17 -30.45
N SER A 536 54.72 -37.56 -31.72
CA SER A 536 54.36 -38.89 -32.21
C SER A 536 55.19 -40.00 -31.57
N LEU A 537 56.49 -39.79 -31.35
CA LEU A 537 57.35 -40.75 -30.65
C LEU A 537 56.91 -40.94 -29.19
N TRP A 538 56.51 -39.87 -28.52
CA TRP A 538 55.98 -39.91 -27.16
C TRP A 538 54.66 -40.67 -27.08
N ALA A 539 53.73 -40.39 -27.99
CA ALA A 539 52.47 -41.12 -28.10
C ALA A 539 52.69 -42.61 -28.41
N ALA A 540 53.61 -42.95 -29.32
CA ALA A 540 53.94 -44.34 -29.65
C ALA A 540 54.69 -45.08 -28.51
N ALA A 541 55.38 -44.37 -27.62
CA ALA A 541 55.98 -44.96 -26.42
C ALA A 541 54.91 -45.34 -25.38
N ARG A 542 53.77 -44.64 -25.37
CA ARG A 542 52.62 -44.93 -24.50
C ARG A 542 51.91 -46.22 -24.89
N GLU A 543 51.58 -46.39 -26.18
CA GLU A 543 50.89 -47.61 -26.67
C GLU A 543 51.68 -48.88 -26.33
N ARG A 544 53.01 -48.81 -26.35
CA ARG A 544 53.89 -49.92 -25.99
C ARG A 544 53.97 -50.21 -24.49
N ARG A 545 53.61 -49.28 -23.61
CA ARG A 545 53.55 -49.47 -22.15
C ARG A 545 52.16 -49.82 -21.64
N GLY A 546 51.11 -49.60 -22.43
CA GLY A 546 49.72 -49.98 -22.11
C GLY A 546 49.40 -51.47 -22.34
N GLU A 547 50.36 -52.26 -22.83
CA GLU A 547 50.26 -53.73 -23.00
C GLU A 547 51.03 -54.53 -21.91
N GLU A 548 51.59 -53.87 -20.88
CA GLU A 548 52.16 -54.51 -19.67
C GLU A 548 51.40 -54.09 -18.41
#